data_AF-A0A1M3ISG1-F1
#
_entry.id   AF-A0A1M3ISG1-F1
#
_cell.length_a   1.000
_cell.length_b   1.000
_cell.length_c   1.000
_cell.angle_alpha   90.00
_cell.angle_beta   90.00
_cell.angle_gamma   90.00
#
_symmetry.space_group_name_H-M   'P 1'
#
loop_
_entity.id
_entity.type
_entity.pdbx_description
1 polymer ?
#
loop_
_entity_poly.entity_id
_entity_poly.type
_entity_poly.pdbx_seq_one_letter_code
_entity_poly.pdbx_strand_id
1 'polypeptide(L)'
;MFKDNNLAIIRPDLVREWHPTKNKLLTPYQVTPGSGKKVWWLCKKGHEWEAQVYSRKDGRNCPECCNFKAGKDNNLSLLRPDIASQWHPIKNKLLTPYQVTPGSGKKVWWLCKKGHEWQAIVANRSLGHGCLECSNQKAGKDNNLAVLRPDLIVEWHHEKNDKLTPYDVVPGSEKKVWWQCEKGHEWEAQINSRAKKNHGCSECSNQKVGKDNNLAIIRPDLVREWHPILNGNLTPYDVVPGSHKRAWWRCSKGHEWNTIIKQRAKNGTGCPMCPIKTAKDYNNLAVLYPELVKEWHHEKNSDLTAFDVIPGSHKKVWWICSNSHEWEALVKSRAIRGHGCRECYHKGRKKYKDPIKPKSP
;
A
#
# COMPACT_ATOMS: atom_id res chain seq x y z
N MET A 1 -33.97 59.88 45.69
CA MET A 1 -32.67 59.27 45.30
C MET A 1 -32.79 57.77 45.53
N PHE A 2 -32.72 56.97 44.46
CA PHE A 2 -32.96 55.52 44.48
C PHE A 2 -31.94 54.79 45.37
N LYS A 3 -32.31 54.48 46.62
CA LYS A 3 -31.47 53.68 47.54
C LYS A 3 -31.28 52.23 47.06
N ASP A 4 -32.09 51.78 46.10
CA ASP A 4 -32.17 50.36 45.73
C ASP A 4 -31.51 49.99 44.39
N ASN A 5 -30.98 50.97 43.62
CA ASN A 5 -30.38 50.70 42.31
C ASN A 5 -28.84 50.55 42.37
N ASN A 6 -28.35 49.66 43.24
CA ASN A 6 -26.92 49.35 43.33
C ASN A 6 -26.63 47.85 43.12
N LEU A 7 -25.39 47.52 42.79
CA LEU A 7 -24.95 46.16 42.47
C LEU A 7 -25.19 45.21 43.63
N ALA A 8 -25.02 45.66 44.87
CA ALA A 8 -25.20 44.81 46.04
C ALA A 8 -26.63 44.30 46.22
N ILE A 9 -27.61 45.17 45.95
CA ILE A 9 -29.04 44.84 46.08
C ILE A 9 -29.53 44.05 44.86
N ILE A 10 -29.17 44.46 43.64
CA ILE A 10 -29.70 43.85 42.42
C ILE A 10 -29.00 42.52 42.09
N ARG A 11 -27.71 42.38 42.42
CA ARG A 11 -26.90 41.19 42.13
C ARG A 11 -26.04 40.79 43.35
N PRO A 12 -26.68 40.35 44.45
CA PRO A 12 -25.97 39.90 45.66
C PRO A 12 -25.06 38.69 45.39
N ASP A 13 -25.33 37.93 44.33
CA ASP A 13 -24.47 36.86 43.85
C ASP A 13 -23.10 37.39 43.40
N LEU A 14 -23.04 38.55 42.73
CA LEU A 14 -21.79 39.16 42.26
C LEU A 14 -21.00 39.84 43.37
N VAL A 15 -21.65 40.24 44.47
CA VAL A 15 -20.97 40.78 45.67
C VAL A 15 -19.99 39.76 46.24
N ARG A 16 -20.36 38.47 46.21
CA ARG A 16 -19.50 37.37 46.69
C ARG A 16 -18.22 37.22 45.88
N GLU A 17 -18.20 37.76 44.66
CA GLU A 17 -17.04 37.77 43.78
C GLU A 17 -16.33 39.12 43.77
N TRP A 18 -16.77 40.11 44.55
CA TRP A 18 -16.06 41.38 44.66
C TRP A 18 -14.73 41.16 45.38
N HIS A 19 -13.62 41.64 44.78
CA HIS A 19 -12.32 41.43 45.39
C HIS A 19 -12.21 42.20 46.73
N PRO A 20 -11.75 41.55 47.82
CA PRO A 20 -11.81 42.13 49.17
C PRO A 20 -10.89 43.36 49.35
N THR A 21 -9.73 43.40 48.69
CA THR A 21 -8.72 44.47 48.92
C THR A 21 -8.35 45.30 47.69
N LYS A 22 -8.55 44.81 46.46
CA LYS A 22 -8.04 45.49 45.24
C LYS A 22 -8.92 46.61 44.69
N ASN A 23 -10.14 46.76 45.22
CA ASN A 23 -11.06 47.81 44.79
C ASN A 23 -10.94 49.12 45.59
N LYS A 24 -9.90 49.23 46.44
CA LYS A 24 -9.65 50.41 47.30
C LYS A 24 -10.90 50.73 48.12
N LEU A 25 -11.40 51.98 48.07
CA LEU A 25 -12.59 52.43 48.79
C LEU A 25 -13.91 52.16 48.04
N LEU A 26 -13.86 51.60 46.83
CA LEU A 26 -15.06 51.37 46.03
C LEU A 26 -15.77 50.10 46.51
N THR A 27 -17.04 50.24 46.88
CA THR A 27 -17.89 49.14 47.36
C THR A 27 -19.00 48.80 46.34
N PRO A 28 -19.55 47.56 46.38
CA PRO A 28 -20.70 47.18 45.57
C PRO A 28 -21.96 48.05 45.78
N TYR A 29 -22.07 48.75 46.91
CA TYR A 29 -23.17 49.67 47.20
C TYR A 29 -23.05 51.01 46.46
N GLN A 30 -21.88 51.33 45.89
CA GLN A 30 -21.58 52.60 45.24
C GLN A 30 -21.55 52.52 43.70
N VAL A 31 -21.90 51.36 43.13
CA VAL A 31 -21.93 51.14 41.68
C VAL A 31 -23.26 50.53 41.26
N THR A 32 -23.79 50.94 40.12
CA THR A 32 -24.96 50.31 39.51
C THR A 32 -24.53 49.07 38.71
N PRO A 33 -25.41 48.07 38.51
CA PRO A 33 -25.11 46.91 37.66
C PRO A 33 -24.72 47.26 36.22
N GLY A 34 -25.16 48.41 35.70
CA GLY A 34 -24.81 48.90 34.36
C GLY A 34 -23.51 49.71 34.29
N SER A 35 -22.73 49.77 35.37
CA SER A 35 -21.55 50.62 35.42
C SER A 35 -20.41 50.13 34.52
N GLY A 36 -19.81 51.07 33.76
CA GLY A 36 -18.59 50.86 32.98
C GLY A 36 -17.29 50.82 33.79
N LYS A 37 -17.35 51.02 35.13
CA LYS A 37 -16.16 51.00 35.99
C LYS A 37 -15.50 49.62 35.97
N LYS A 38 -14.18 49.60 35.76
CA LYS A 38 -13.35 48.40 35.93
C LYS A 38 -13.08 48.20 37.41
N VAL A 39 -13.34 46.98 37.88
CA VAL A 39 -13.12 46.56 39.26
C VAL A 39 -12.50 45.17 39.24
N TRP A 40 -11.83 44.83 40.33
CA TRP A 40 -11.25 43.52 40.57
C TRP A 40 -12.31 42.56 41.12
N TRP A 41 -12.30 41.35 40.57
CA TRP A 41 -13.16 40.23 40.94
C TRP A 41 -12.30 39.08 41.45
N LEU A 42 -12.86 38.26 42.33
CA LEU A 42 -12.26 37.06 42.90
C LEU A 42 -13.28 35.92 42.83
N CYS A 43 -13.00 34.88 42.06
CA CYS A 43 -13.94 33.76 41.94
C CYS A 43 -13.70 32.76 43.08
N LYS A 44 -14.63 31.80 43.24
CA LYS A 44 -14.53 30.74 44.25
C LYS A 44 -13.25 29.90 44.17
N LYS A 45 -12.62 29.80 42.99
CA LYS A 45 -11.34 29.10 42.79
C LYS A 45 -10.11 29.95 43.16
N GLY A 46 -10.31 31.19 43.60
CA GLY A 46 -9.22 32.10 43.94
C GLY A 46 -8.60 32.84 42.75
N HIS A 47 -9.21 32.79 41.56
CA HIS A 47 -8.73 33.54 40.40
C HIS A 47 -9.14 35.00 40.50
N GLU A 48 -8.21 35.89 40.22
CA GLU A 48 -8.38 37.33 40.29
C GLU A 48 -8.35 37.94 38.89
N TRP A 49 -9.33 38.78 38.56
CA TRP A 49 -9.33 39.48 37.27
C TRP A 49 -9.99 40.85 37.36
N GLU A 50 -9.57 41.75 36.47
CA GLU A 50 -10.20 43.04 36.30
C GLU A 50 -11.25 42.97 35.17
N ALA A 51 -12.46 43.47 35.44
CA ALA A 51 -13.51 43.57 34.44
C ALA A 51 -14.48 44.70 34.78
N GLN A 52 -15.20 45.18 33.75
CA GLN A 52 -16.25 46.18 33.94
C GLN A 52 -17.47 45.57 34.64
N VAL A 53 -18.13 46.32 35.51
CA VAL A 53 -19.31 45.85 36.28
C VAL A 53 -20.43 45.36 35.37
N TYR A 54 -20.80 46.12 34.33
CA TYR A 54 -21.84 45.69 33.39
C TYR A 54 -21.47 44.41 32.64
N SER A 55 -20.21 44.26 32.23
CA SER A 55 -19.72 43.07 31.53
C SER A 55 -19.83 41.82 32.41
N ARG A 56 -19.61 41.95 33.72
CA ARG A 56 -19.80 40.86 34.67
C ARG A 56 -21.27 40.53 34.89
N LYS A 57 -22.10 41.57 35.05
CA LYS A 57 -23.56 41.43 35.15
C LYS A 57 -24.13 40.64 33.96
N ASP A 58 -23.66 40.93 32.75
CA ASP A 58 -24.08 40.30 31.50
C ASP A 58 -23.47 38.91 31.26
N GLY A 59 -22.77 38.34 32.25
CA GLY A 59 -22.35 36.93 32.25
C GLY A 59 -20.93 36.66 31.76
N ARG A 60 -20.09 37.68 31.52
CA ARG A 60 -18.65 37.42 31.29
C ARG A 60 -18.01 36.95 32.60
N ASN A 61 -17.67 35.68 32.69
CA ASN A 61 -17.15 35.07 33.91
C ASN A 61 -15.62 35.16 34.00
N CYS A 62 -15.06 34.57 35.05
CA CYS A 62 -13.61 34.47 35.26
C CYS A 62 -12.89 33.92 34.00
N PRO A 63 -11.93 34.68 33.41
CA PRO A 63 -11.23 34.27 32.19
C PRO A 63 -10.45 32.95 32.31
N GLU A 64 -9.95 32.63 33.50
CA GLU A 64 -9.25 31.37 33.77
C GLU A 64 -10.26 30.20 33.87
N CYS A 65 -11.36 30.37 34.62
CA CYS A 65 -12.40 29.34 34.69
C CYS A 65 -13.04 29.02 33.33
N CYS A 66 -13.12 30.02 32.44
CA CYS A 66 -13.65 29.86 31.09
C CYS A 66 -12.60 29.50 30.02
N ASN A 67 -11.35 29.20 30.42
CA ASN A 67 -10.24 28.84 29.51
C ASN A 67 -9.86 29.90 28.46
N PHE A 68 -10.31 31.14 28.62
CA PHE A 68 -9.92 32.27 27.77
C PHE A 68 -8.51 32.78 28.09
N LYS A 69 -8.05 32.57 29.33
CA LYS A 69 -6.70 32.93 29.79
C LYS A 69 -6.08 31.74 30.50
N ALA A 70 -4.81 31.46 30.19
CA ALA A 70 -4.03 30.48 30.94
C ALA A 70 -3.67 31.02 32.33
N GLY A 71 -3.78 30.14 33.31
CA GLY A 71 -3.69 30.42 34.73
C GLY A 71 -3.04 29.26 35.47
N LYS A 72 -3.17 29.28 36.80
CA LYS A 72 -2.46 28.33 37.67
C LYS A 72 -3.03 26.90 37.61
N ASP A 73 -4.26 26.71 37.15
CA ASP A 73 -4.96 25.41 37.18
C ASP A 73 -5.46 24.92 35.80
N ASN A 74 -5.32 25.72 34.73
CA ASN A 74 -5.95 25.44 33.43
C ASN A 74 -5.00 25.49 32.22
N ASN A 75 -3.68 25.54 32.45
CA ASN A 75 -2.69 25.63 31.38
C ASN A 75 -2.34 24.26 30.77
N LEU A 76 -1.72 24.27 29.59
CA LEU A 76 -1.43 23.08 28.81
C LEU A 76 -0.50 22.10 29.54
N SER A 77 0.52 22.60 30.25
CA SER A 77 1.44 21.74 31.04
C SER A 77 0.69 20.88 32.03
N LEU A 78 -0.27 21.48 32.75
CA LEU A 78 -1.01 20.80 33.81
C LEU A 78 -2.08 19.87 33.26
N LEU A 79 -2.88 20.36 32.31
CA LEU A 79 -4.03 19.60 31.81
C LEU A 79 -3.62 18.51 30.81
N ARG A 80 -2.52 18.71 30.07
CA ARG A 80 -2.06 17.81 29.00
C ARG A 80 -0.52 17.70 28.98
N PRO A 81 0.09 17.11 30.03
CA PRO A 81 1.54 16.93 30.09
C PRO A 81 2.09 16.09 28.93
N ASP A 82 1.30 15.15 28.42
CA ASP A 82 1.61 14.35 27.22
C ASP A 82 1.83 15.22 25.98
N ILE A 83 1.03 16.28 25.83
CA ILE A 83 1.14 17.24 24.73
C ILE A 83 2.22 18.28 25.01
N ALA A 84 2.28 18.81 26.24
CA ALA A 84 3.29 19.79 26.63
C ALA A 84 4.72 19.24 26.49
N SER A 85 4.92 17.94 26.71
CA SER A 85 6.22 17.27 26.48
C SER A 85 6.71 17.33 25.02
N GLN A 86 5.82 17.63 24.08
CA GLN A 86 6.14 17.79 22.66
C GLN A 86 6.31 19.26 22.26
N TRP A 87 6.30 20.19 23.22
CA TRP A 87 6.57 21.59 22.93
C TRP A 87 8.01 21.75 22.44
N HIS A 88 8.20 22.51 21.35
CA HIS A 88 9.54 22.71 20.84
C HIS A 88 10.39 23.52 21.85
N PRO A 89 11.61 23.07 22.21
CA PRO A 89 12.40 23.68 23.30
C PRO A 89 12.84 25.13 23.03
N ILE A 90 13.15 25.47 21.77
CA ILE A 90 13.72 26.80 21.42
C ILE A 90 12.88 27.64 20.45
N LYS A 91 12.08 27.03 19.56
CA LYS A 91 11.41 27.76 18.47
C LYS A 91 10.18 28.58 18.89
N ASN A 92 9.69 28.39 20.11
CA ASN A 92 8.55 29.15 20.65
C ASN A 92 8.97 30.42 21.42
N LYS A 93 10.26 30.79 21.38
CA LYS A 93 10.81 31.97 22.06
C LYS A 93 10.44 31.90 23.56
N LEU A 94 9.82 32.96 24.09
CA LEU A 94 9.40 33.06 25.49
C LEU A 94 8.06 32.38 25.80
N LEU A 95 7.32 31.90 24.78
CA LEU A 95 6.01 31.28 25.00
C LEU A 95 6.19 29.84 25.50
N THR A 96 5.69 29.59 26.71
CA THR A 96 5.74 28.28 27.36
C THR A 96 4.37 27.60 27.40
N PRO A 97 4.30 26.27 27.57
CA PRO A 97 3.03 25.57 27.75
C PRO A 97 2.23 26.04 29.00
N TYR A 98 2.88 26.68 29.98
CA TYR A 98 2.21 27.26 31.15
C TYR A 98 1.40 28.54 30.82
N GLN A 99 1.62 29.15 29.65
CA GLN A 99 1.00 30.42 29.23
C GLN A 99 -0.12 30.22 28.20
N VAL A 100 -0.50 28.98 27.91
CA VAL A 100 -1.60 28.66 26.98
C VAL A 100 -2.51 27.62 27.60
N THR A 101 -3.81 27.69 27.30
CA THR A 101 -4.76 26.63 27.62
C THR A 101 -4.73 25.57 26.50
N PRO A 102 -5.18 24.32 26.76
CA PRO A 102 -5.30 23.30 25.72
C PRO A 102 -6.16 23.73 24.52
N GLY A 103 -7.16 24.60 24.74
CA GLY A 103 -8.02 25.15 23.69
C GLY A 103 -7.45 26.38 22.96
N SER A 104 -6.18 26.74 23.20
CA SER A 104 -5.62 27.96 22.62
C SER A 104 -5.51 27.91 21.10
N GLY A 105 -5.93 28.98 20.43
CA GLY A 105 -5.77 29.18 18.98
C GLY A 105 -4.34 29.53 18.54
N LYS A 106 -3.36 29.61 19.45
CA LYS A 106 -1.98 29.96 19.10
C LYS A 106 -1.34 28.84 18.27
N LYS A 107 -0.71 29.23 17.15
CA LYS A 107 0.13 28.36 16.34
C LYS A 107 1.56 28.37 16.88
N VAL A 108 2.06 27.21 17.26
CA VAL A 108 3.36 27.02 17.93
C VAL A 108 4.13 25.88 17.28
N TRP A 109 5.43 25.84 17.52
CA TRP A 109 6.31 24.75 17.11
C TRP A 109 6.22 23.57 18.08
N TRP A 110 6.16 22.38 17.53
CA TRP A 110 6.15 21.09 18.22
C TRP A 110 7.37 20.27 17.78
N LEU A 111 7.79 19.36 18.65
CA LEU A 111 8.85 18.40 18.44
C LEU A 111 8.36 17.03 18.93
N CYS A 112 8.35 16.02 18.05
CA CYS A 112 7.94 14.68 18.45
C CYS A 112 9.15 13.89 18.97
N LYS A 113 8.90 12.73 19.58
CA LYS A 113 9.97 11.84 20.08
C LYS A 113 10.94 11.36 19.00
N LYS A 114 10.54 11.35 17.73
CA LYS A 114 11.41 11.01 16.59
C LYS A 114 12.25 12.19 16.07
N GLY A 115 12.11 13.37 16.68
CA GLY A 115 12.84 14.57 16.27
C GLY A 115 12.18 15.37 15.14
N HIS A 116 10.97 15.01 14.70
CA HIS A 116 10.26 15.80 13.69
C HIS A 116 9.71 17.09 14.28
N GLU A 117 9.92 18.19 13.58
CA GLU A 117 9.51 19.53 13.98
C GLU A 117 8.38 20.04 13.07
N TRP A 118 7.30 20.55 13.66
CA TRP A 118 6.20 21.11 12.88
C TRP A 118 5.48 22.23 13.61
N GLN A 119 4.74 23.06 12.87
CA GLN A 119 3.85 24.05 13.46
C GLN A 119 2.40 23.57 13.46
N ALA A 120 1.72 23.71 14.60
CA ALA A 120 0.28 23.44 14.70
C ALA A 120 -0.36 24.32 15.78
N ILE A 121 -1.68 24.49 15.67
CA ILE A 121 -2.50 25.18 16.67
C ILE A 121 -2.59 24.30 17.93
N VAL A 122 -2.45 24.90 19.12
CA VAL A 122 -2.51 24.19 20.41
C VAL A 122 -3.83 23.43 20.59
N ALA A 123 -4.96 24.04 20.24
CA ALA A 123 -6.27 23.37 20.22
C ALA A 123 -6.26 22.09 19.39
N ASN A 124 -5.83 22.16 18.13
CA ASN A 124 -5.81 21.00 17.24
C ASN A 124 -4.85 19.92 17.74
N ARG A 125 -3.67 20.30 18.26
CA ARG A 125 -2.74 19.34 18.85
C ARG A 125 -3.36 18.65 20.06
N SER A 126 -4.06 19.39 20.91
CA SER A 126 -4.74 18.86 22.11
C SER A 126 -5.89 17.91 21.75
N LEU A 127 -6.55 18.11 20.60
CA LEU A 127 -7.57 17.19 20.08
C LEU A 127 -6.98 15.88 19.49
N GLY A 128 -5.66 15.76 19.40
CA GLY A 128 -4.98 14.54 18.97
C GLY A 128 -4.30 14.62 17.61
N HIS A 129 -4.43 15.73 16.86
CA HIS A 129 -3.73 15.90 15.58
C HIS A 129 -2.21 15.96 15.81
N GLY A 130 -1.48 14.92 15.40
CA GLY A 130 -0.06 14.74 15.68
C GLY A 130 0.89 15.16 14.55
N CYS A 131 2.10 14.60 14.60
CA CYS A 131 3.13 14.79 13.59
C CYS A 131 2.74 14.11 12.26
N LEU A 132 2.73 14.90 11.17
CA LEU A 132 2.36 14.42 9.83
C LEU A 132 3.38 13.45 9.22
N GLU A 133 4.64 13.52 9.65
CA GLU A 133 5.69 12.58 9.23
C GLU A 133 5.49 11.23 9.93
N CYS A 134 5.29 11.22 11.25
CA CYS A 134 4.95 10.00 12.00
C CYS A 134 3.70 9.29 11.48
N SER A 135 2.68 10.04 11.03
CA SER A 135 1.44 9.48 10.49
C SER A 135 1.50 9.14 8.99
N ASN A 136 2.68 9.30 8.35
CA ASN A 136 2.88 9.10 6.91
C ASN A 136 1.91 9.91 6.04
N GLN A 137 1.52 11.10 6.50
CA GLN A 137 0.74 12.05 5.70
C GLN A 137 1.64 13.06 4.96
N LYS A 138 2.87 13.25 5.46
CA LYS A 138 3.89 14.09 4.85
C LYS A 138 5.20 13.32 4.75
N ALA A 139 5.90 13.45 3.63
CA ALA A 139 7.25 12.92 3.47
C ALA A 139 8.26 13.74 4.29
N GLY A 140 9.19 13.01 4.89
CA GLY A 140 10.26 13.47 5.75
C GLY A 140 11.50 12.61 5.54
N LYS A 141 12.53 12.82 6.35
CA LYS A 141 13.85 12.19 6.15
C LYS A 141 13.83 10.66 6.31
N ASP A 142 12.91 10.13 7.12
CA ASP A 142 12.88 8.73 7.55
C ASP A 142 11.66 7.93 7.05
N ASN A 143 10.72 8.56 6.33
CA ASN A 143 9.46 7.92 5.92
C ASN A 143 9.12 8.07 4.42
N ASN A 144 10.04 8.64 3.63
CA ASN A 144 9.83 8.82 2.20
C ASN A 144 9.99 7.50 1.41
N LEU A 145 9.55 7.50 0.15
CA LEU A 145 9.54 6.33 -0.71
C LEU A 145 10.95 5.80 -0.97
N ALA A 146 11.93 6.66 -1.23
CA ALA A 146 13.32 6.24 -1.43
C ALA A 146 13.89 5.47 -0.23
N VAL A 147 13.61 5.96 0.99
CA VAL A 147 14.11 5.34 2.22
C VAL A 147 13.39 4.03 2.53
N LEU A 148 12.07 3.98 2.36
CA LEU A 148 11.27 2.81 2.74
C LEU A 148 11.16 1.74 1.65
N ARG A 149 11.36 2.11 0.38
CA ARG A 149 11.29 1.23 -0.80
C ARG A 149 12.40 1.58 -1.80
N PRO A 150 13.68 1.38 -1.43
CA PRO A 150 14.81 1.66 -2.32
C PRO A 150 14.76 0.82 -3.61
N ASP A 151 14.16 -0.38 -3.54
CA ASP A 151 13.91 -1.26 -4.68
C ASP A 151 13.00 -0.64 -5.75
N LEU A 152 12.22 0.39 -5.42
CA LEU A 152 11.33 1.07 -6.36
C LEU A 152 11.95 2.32 -6.98
N ILE A 153 13.11 2.79 -6.49
CA ILE A 153 13.79 3.95 -7.04
C ILE A 153 14.24 3.68 -8.48
N VAL A 154 14.71 2.45 -8.75
CA VAL A 154 15.14 2.03 -10.09
C VAL A 154 13.98 2.04 -11.09
N GLU A 155 12.74 1.96 -10.61
CA GLU A 155 11.56 2.06 -11.47
C GLU A 155 10.97 3.46 -11.55
N TRP A 156 11.54 4.45 -10.86
CA TRP A 156 11.02 5.81 -10.90
C TRP A 156 11.34 6.48 -12.23
N HIS A 157 10.33 7.03 -12.91
CA HIS A 157 10.56 7.75 -14.15
C HIS A 157 11.00 9.19 -13.87
N HIS A 158 12.31 9.48 -13.96
CA HIS A 158 12.85 10.78 -13.60
C HIS A 158 12.38 11.93 -14.49
N GLU A 159 12.26 11.72 -15.79
CA GLU A 159 11.88 12.78 -16.73
C GLU A 159 10.38 13.15 -16.68
N LYS A 160 9.50 12.14 -16.56
CA LYS A 160 8.03 12.35 -16.58
C LYS A 160 7.42 12.75 -15.24
N ASN A 161 8.19 12.71 -14.16
CA ASN A 161 7.74 13.15 -12.84
C ASN A 161 8.21 14.58 -12.51
N ASP A 162 8.72 15.32 -13.50
CA ASP A 162 9.20 16.69 -13.38
C ASP A 162 10.19 16.84 -12.21
N LYS A 163 9.87 17.73 -11.25
CA LYS A 163 10.68 18.01 -10.06
C LYS A 163 10.39 17.06 -8.90
N LEU A 164 9.38 16.19 -9.02
CA LEU A 164 8.99 15.30 -7.93
C LEU A 164 9.98 14.13 -7.83
N THR A 165 10.57 13.96 -6.66
CA THR A 165 11.50 12.87 -6.38
C THR A 165 10.88 11.83 -5.45
N PRO A 166 11.42 10.60 -5.40
CA PRO A 166 11.05 9.61 -4.39
C PRO A 166 11.26 10.07 -2.93
N TYR A 167 12.04 11.12 -2.69
CA TYR A 167 12.24 11.70 -1.36
C TYR A 167 11.09 12.61 -0.91
N ASP A 168 10.27 13.10 -1.86
CA ASP A 168 9.18 14.05 -1.61
C ASP A 168 7.84 13.37 -1.31
N VAL A 169 7.79 12.04 -1.40
CA VAL A 169 6.56 11.26 -1.32
C VAL A 169 6.70 10.10 -0.35
N VAL A 170 5.58 9.69 0.25
CA VAL A 170 5.51 8.51 1.12
C VAL A 170 4.96 7.31 0.35
N PRO A 171 5.31 6.06 0.70
CA PRO A 171 4.77 4.86 0.06
C PRO A 171 3.24 4.75 0.07
N GLY A 172 2.58 5.42 1.03
CA GLY A 172 1.12 5.44 1.15
C GLY A 172 0.39 6.45 0.27
N SER A 173 1.10 7.27 -0.51
CA SER A 173 0.50 8.36 -1.26
C SER A 173 -0.42 7.86 -2.39
N GLU A 174 -1.56 8.53 -2.56
CA GLU A 174 -2.49 8.32 -3.69
C GLU A 174 -2.10 9.11 -4.94
N LYS A 175 -1.02 9.91 -4.87
CA LYS A 175 -0.51 10.66 -6.01
C LYS A 175 -0.12 9.69 -7.13
N LYS A 176 -0.54 10.01 -8.36
CA LYS A 176 -0.11 9.30 -9.56
C LYS A 176 1.24 9.82 -10.01
N VAL A 177 2.12 8.88 -10.37
CA VAL A 177 3.46 9.15 -10.88
C VAL A 177 3.76 8.15 -12.00
N TRP A 178 4.71 8.52 -12.85
CA TRP A 178 5.23 7.67 -13.90
C TRP A 178 6.29 6.72 -13.36
N TRP A 179 6.18 5.47 -13.75
CA TRP A 179 7.12 4.40 -13.49
C TRP A 179 7.67 3.87 -14.80
N GLN A 180 8.87 3.31 -14.78
CA GLN A 180 9.52 2.66 -15.91
C GLN A 180 10.21 1.39 -15.42
N CYS A 181 9.91 0.23 -16.00
CA CYS A 181 10.57 -1.01 -15.59
C CYS A 181 11.91 -1.19 -16.33
N GLU A 182 12.69 -2.19 -15.95
CA GLU A 182 13.98 -2.52 -16.59
C GLU A 182 13.86 -2.81 -18.10
N LYS A 183 12.68 -3.24 -18.57
CA LYS A 183 12.41 -3.47 -20.01
C LYS A 183 12.05 -2.18 -20.77
N GLY A 184 12.03 -1.04 -20.08
CA GLY A 184 11.65 0.26 -20.65
C GLY A 184 10.15 0.48 -20.79
N HIS A 185 9.28 -0.41 -20.27
CA HIS A 185 7.84 -0.15 -20.27
C HIS A 185 7.51 0.95 -19.27
N GLU A 186 6.77 1.96 -19.72
CA GLU A 186 6.38 3.10 -18.91
C GLU A 186 4.89 3.05 -18.57
N TRP A 187 4.54 3.35 -17.32
CA TRP A 187 3.14 3.42 -16.91
C TRP A 187 2.91 4.45 -15.81
N GLU A 188 1.72 5.04 -15.80
CA GLU A 188 1.27 5.91 -14.72
C GLU A 188 0.48 5.08 -13.69
N ALA A 189 0.83 5.21 -12.40
CA ALA A 189 0.08 4.58 -11.31
C ALA A 189 0.17 5.36 -10.01
N GLN A 190 -0.81 5.16 -9.12
CA GLN A 190 -0.74 5.68 -7.76
C GLN A 190 0.44 5.05 -7.01
N ILE A 191 1.16 5.86 -6.23
CA ILE A 191 2.31 5.39 -5.46
C ILE A 191 1.93 4.24 -4.52
N ASN A 192 0.81 4.32 -3.81
CA ASN A 192 0.35 3.26 -2.91
C ASN A 192 0.02 1.94 -3.63
N SER A 193 -0.43 1.99 -4.88
CA SER A 193 -0.69 0.80 -5.69
C SER A 193 0.61 0.08 -5.99
N ARG A 194 1.66 0.82 -6.35
CA ARG A 194 2.98 0.23 -6.60
C ARG A 194 3.72 -0.15 -5.31
N ALA A 195 3.75 0.76 -4.33
CA ALA A 195 4.61 0.64 -3.14
C ALA A 195 4.00 -0.11 -1.95
N LYS A 196 2.67 -0.20 -1.84
CA LYS A 196 2.01 -1.03 -0.80
C LYS A 196 1.37 -2.29 -1.36
N LYS A 197 0.74 -2.21 -2.53
CA LYS A 197 0.06 -3.37 -3.16
C LYS A 197 0.97 -4.15 -4.12
N ASN A 198 2.17 -3.65 -4.42
CA ASN A 198 3.12 -4.27 -5.36
C ASN A 198 2.53 -4.52 -6.76
N HIS A 199 1.58 -3.69 -7.20
CA HIS A 199 1.12 -3.70 -8.58
C HIS A 199 2.17 -3.06 -9.50
N GLY A 200 2.80 -3.87 -10.34
CA GLY A 200 3.85 -3.43 -11.24
C GLY A 200 3.42 -3.24 -12.68
N CYS A 201 4.40 -3.34 -13.58
CA CYS A 201 4.18 -3.20 -15.01
C CYS A 201 3.15 -4.22 -15.55
N SER A 202 2.07 -3.70 -16.15
CA SER A 202 1.00 -4.51 -16.72
C SER A 202 1.41 -5.24 -18.01
N GLU A 203 2.42 -4.74 -18.72
CA GLU A 203 2.99 -5.40 -19.91
C GLU A 203 3.86 -6.59 -19.48
N CYS A 204 4.78 -6.40 -18.52
CA CYS A 204 5.59 -7.49 -17.97
C CYS A 204 4.73 -8.62 -17.35
N SER A 205 3.60 -8.28 -16.72
CA SER A 205 2.67 -9.26 -16.14
C SER A 205 1.65 -9.83 -17.14
N ASN A 206 1.74 -9.48 -18.43
CA ASN A 206 0.82 -9.90 -19.50
C ASN A 206 -0.66 -9.55 -19.21
N GLN A 207 -0.91 -8.49 -18.43
CA GLN A 207 -2.25 -7.95 -18.23
C GLN A 207 -2.63 -6.97 -19.35
N LYS A 208 -1.64 -6.30 -19.93
CA LYS A 208 -1.77 -5.41 -21.09
C LYS A 208 -0.87 -5.89 -22.22
N VAL A 209 -1.35 -5.76 -23.46
CA VAL A 209 -0.57 -6.08 -24.66
C VAL A 209 0.40 -4.93 -24.96
N GLY A 210 1.64 -5.29 -25.28
CA GLY A 210 2.77 -4.44 -25.58
C GLY A 210 3.57 -4.97 -26.77
N LYS A 211 4.65 -4.26 -27.10
CA LYS A 211 5.46 -4.55 -28.30
C LYS A 211 6.23 -5.87 -28.21
N ASP A 212 6.55 -6.33 -26.99
CA ASP A 212 7.42 -7.47 -26.71
C ASP A 212 6.71 -8.67 -26.06
N ASN A 213 5.40 -8.56 -25.75
CA ASN A 213 4.66 -9.59 -25.03
C ASN A 213 3.42 -10.13 -25.78
N ASN A 214 3.18 -9.64 -27.00
CA ASN A 214 2.05 -10.09 -27.82
C ASN A 214 2.26 -11.51 -28.37
N LEU A 215 1.19 -12.15 -28.81
CA LEU A 215 1.15 -13.53 -29.24
C LEU A 215 2.07 -13.76 -30.45
N ALA A 216 2.15 -12.82 -31.38
CA ALA A 216 3.03 -12.95 -32.55
C ALA A 216 4.50 -13.07 -32.16
N ILE A 217 4.94 -12.26 -31.19
CA ILE A 217 6.32 -12.25 -30.70
C ILE A 217 6.62 -13.47 -29.82
N ILE A 218 5.71 -13.82 -28.91
CA ILE A 218 5.96 -14.92 -27.95
C ILE A 218 5.72 -16.30 -28.55
N ARG A 219 4.78 -16.43 -29.50
CA ARG A 219 4.38 -17.70 -30.14
C ARG A 219 4.22 -17.54 -31.66
N PRO A 220 5.32 -17.28 -32.40
CA PRO A 220 5.29 -17.12 -33.85
C PRO A 220 4.79 -18.39 -34.58
N ASP A 221 4.96 -19.57 -33.97
CA ASP A 221 4.43 -20.83 -34.46
C ASP A 221 2.89 -20.82 -34.59
N LEU A 222 2.21 -20.13 -33.65
CA LEU A 222 0.75 -20.05 -33.62
C LEU A 222 0.18 -19.00 -34.58
N VAL A 223 0.99 -18.05 -35.04
CA VAL A 223 0.58 -17.07 -36.07
C VAL A 223 0.18 -17.80 -37.35
N ARG A 224 0.86 -18.89 -37.68
CA ARG A 224 0.54 -19.74 -38.85
C ARG A 224 -0.82 -20.42 -38.75
N GLU A 225 -1.31 -20.61 -37.53
CA GLU A 225 -2.64 -21.17 -37.27
C GLU A 225 -3.69 -20.10 -37.03
N TRP A 226 -3.34 -18.81 -37.00
CA TRP A 226 -4.33 -17.75 -36.85
C TRP A 226 -5.22 -17.69 -38.09
N HIS A 227 -6.54 -17.73 -37.89
CA HIS A 227 -7.44 -17.74 -39.04
C HIS A 227 -7.36 -16.38 -39.78
N PRO A 228 -7.16 -16.36 -41.12
CA PRO A 228 -6.89 -15.13 -41.87
C PRO A 228 -8.09 -14.17 -41.98
N ILE A 229 -9.31 -14.68 -41.94
CA ILE A 229 -10.55 -13.88 -42.16
C ILE A 229 -11.44 -13.81 -40.91
N LEU A 230 -11.75 -14.94 -40.28
CA LEU A 230 -12.74 -15.05 -39.19
C LEU A 230 -12.40 -14.29 -37.89
N ASN A 231 -11.19 -13.74 -37.74
CA ASN A 231 -10.84 -12.89 -36.60
C ASN A 231 -11.13 -11.39 -36.82
N GLY A 232 -11.60 -11.02 -38.03
CA GLY A 232 -11.84 -9.62 -38.39
C GLY A 232 -10.57 -8.78 -38.20
N ASN A 233 -10.68 -7.68 -37.45
CA ASN A 233 -9.57 -6.78 -37.17
C ASN A 233 -8.64 -7.26 -36.03
N LEU A 234 -8.96 -8.36 -35.34
CA LEU A 234 -8.12 -8.86 -34.25
C LEU A 234 -6.91 -9.61 -34.81
N THR A 235 -5.72 -9.09 -34.56
CA THR A 235 -4.46 -9.70 -35.00
C THR A 235 -3.72 -10.38 -33.85
N PRO A 236 -2.75 -11.28 -34.13
CA PRO A 236 -1.84 -11.82 -33.12
C PRO A 236 -0.99 -10.77 -32.39
N TYR A 237 -0.88 -9.54 -32.91
CA TYR A 237 -0.19 -8.44 -32.25
C TYR A 237 -1.04 -7.74 -31.18
N ASP A 238 -2.36 -7.96 -31.18
CA ASP A 238 -3.34 -7.29 -30.30
C ASP A 238 -3.70 -8.10 -29.04
N VAL A 239 -3.02 -9.22 -28.83
CA VAL A 239 -3.35 -10.19 -27.77
C VAL A 239 -2.09 -10.77 -27.17
N VAL A 240 -2.10 -11.03 -25.87
CA VAL A 240 -1.06 -11.81 -25.19
C VAL A 240 -1.42 -13.32 -25.20
N PRO A 241 -0.44 -14.24 -25.09
CA PRO A 241 -0.71 -15.68 -25.01
C PRO A 241 -1.67 -16.10 -23.88
N GLY A 242 -1.74 -15.33 -22.80
CA GLY A 242 -2.64 -15.57 -21.66
C GLY A 242 -4.07 -15.04 -21.83
N SER A 243 -4.41 -14.44 -22.98
CA SER A 243 -5.68 -13.74 -23.19
C SER A 243 -6.90 -14.65 -23.08
N HIS A 244 -7.95 -14.15 -22.43
CA HIS A 244 -9.26 -14.82 -22.35
C HIS A 244 -10.16 -14.53 -23.56
N LYS A 245 -9.72 -13.70 -24.52
CA LYS A 245 -10.44 -13.50 -25.79
C LYS A 245 -10.50 -14.82 -26.56
N ARG A 246 -11.58 -14.99 -27.32
CA ARG A 246 -11.74 -16.10 -28.26
C ARG A 246 -11.18 -15.69 -29.62
N ALA A 247 -10.51 -16.62 -30.28
CA ALA A 247 -10.01 -16.46 -31.63
C ALA A 247 -10.34 -17.70 -32.46
N TRP A 248 -10.49 -17.50 -33.76
CA TRP A 248 -10.57 -18.55 -34.76
C TRP A 248 -9.17 -18.97 -35.19
N TRP A 249 -8.99 -20.27 -35.32
CA TRP A 249 -7.74 -20.92 -35.70
C TRP A 249 -7.98 -21.83 -36.89
N ARG A 250 -6.97 -22.01 -37.74
CA ARG A 250 -6.97 -22.94 -38.87
C ARG A 250 -5.68 -23.74 -38.89
N CYS A 251 -5.78 -25.06 -38.82
CA CYS A 251 -4.59 -25.92 -38.87
C CYS A 251 -4.17 -26.18 -40.33
N SER A 252 -3.00 -26.80 -40.52
CA SER A 252 -2.48 -27.18 -41.83
C SER A 252 -3.40 -28.11 -42.64
N LYS A 253 -4.27 -28.89 -41.98
CA LYS A 253 -5.30 -29.71 -42.64
C LYS A 253 -6.55 -28.93 -43.08
N GLY A 254 -6.59 -27.63 -42.83
CA GLY A 254 -7.72 -26.77 -43.16
C GLY A 254 -8.87 -26.81 -42.15
N HIS A 255 -8.80 -27.60 -41.08
CA HIS A 255 -9.82 -27.56 -40.03
C HIS A 255 -9.80 -26.22 -39.29
N GLU A 256 -10.98 -25.65 -39.08
CA GLU A 256 -11.17 -24.34 -38.45
C GLU A 256 -11.90 -24.50 -37.10
N TRP A 257 -11.38 -23.89 -36.04
CA TRP A 257 -12.04 -23.96 -34.73
C TRP A 257 -11.90 -22.67 -33.96
N ASN A 258 -12.87 -22.40 -33.09
CA ASN A 258 -12.89 -21.24 -32.22
C ASN A 258 -12.58 -21.66 -30.77
N THR A 259 -11.54 -21.10 -30.17
CA THR A 259 -11.20 -21.35 -28.77
C THR A 259 -10.60 -20.11 -28.10
N ILE A 260 -10.52 -20.14 -26.77
CA ILE A 260 -9.87 -19.10 -25.98
C ILE A 260 -8.36 -19.11 -26.27
N ILE A 261 -7.77 -17.94 -26.50
CA ILE A 261 -6.34 -17.81 -26.83
C ILE A 261 -5.46 -18.46 -25.78
N LYS A 262 -5.73 -18.25 -24.48
CA LYS A 262 -5.05 -18.93 -23.37
C LYS A 262 -5.03 -20.46 -23.51
N GLN A 263 -6.12 -21.08 -23.96
CA GLN A 263 -6.19 -22.53 -24.12
C GLN A 263 -5.25 -23.00 -25.24
N ARG A 264 -5.26 -22.30 -26.37
CA ARG A 264 -4.39 -22.63 -27.50
C ARG A 264 -2.91 -22.29 -27.21
N ALA A 265 -2.65 -21.07 -26.77
CA ALA A 265 -1.31 -20.49 -26.70
C ALA A 265 -0.55 -20.77 -25.40
N LYS A 266 -1.25 -20.84 -24.25
CA LYS A 266 -0.63 -21.15 -22.96
C LYS A 266 -0.78 -22.62 -22.57
N ASN A 267 -1.95 -23.21 -22.80
CA ASN A 267 -2.21 -24.61 -22.43
C ASN A 267 -1.90 -25.62 -23.54
N GLY A 268 -1.60 -25.16 -24.76
CA GLY A 268 -1.16 -26.01 -25.87
C GLY A 268 -2.25 -26.89 -26.49
N THR A 269 -3.54 -26.55 -26.34
CA THR A 269 -4.63 -27.37 -26.90
C THR A 269 -4.58 -27.39 -28.43
N GLY A 270 -4.56 -28.58 -29.03
CA GLY A 270 -4.55 -28.81 -30.49
C GLY A 270 -5.86 -28.48 -31.22
N CYS A 271 -5.84 -28.62 -32.55
CA CYS A 271 -7.07 -28.70 -33.35
C CYS A 271 -7.94 -29.87 -32.86
N PRO A 272 -9.22 -29.65 -32.50
CA PRO A 272 -10.08 -30.69 -31.95
C PRO A 272 -10.52 -31.73 -33.00
N MET A 273 -10.50 -31.37 -34.28
CA MET A 273 -10.87 -32.25 -35.40
C MET A 273 -9.69 -33.07 -35.92
N CYS A 274 -8.46 -32.68 -35.61
CA CYS A 274 -7.31 -33.52 -35.87
C CYS A 274 -7.34 -34.69 -34.87
N PRO A 275 -7.24 -35.96 -35.34
CA PRO A 275 -7.15 -37.08 -34.42
C PRO A 275 -5.95 -36.89 -33.49
N ILE A 276 -6.19 -36.65 -32.20
CA ILE A 276 -5.16 -36.57 -31.15
C ILE A 276 -4.64 -37.99 -30.84
N LYS A 277 -4.52 -38.86 -31.84
CA LYS A 277 -4.19 -40.28 -31.69
C LYS A 277 -3.07 -40.75 -32.60
N THR A 278 -2.73 -39.99 -33.63
CA THR A 278 -1.63 -40.34 -34.55
C THR A 278 -0.53 -39.28 -34.50
N ALA A 279 0.69 -39.75 -34.34
CA ALA A 279 1.88 -38.92 -34.43
C ALA A 279 2.09 -38.48 -35.88
N LYS A 280 2.41 -37.20 -36.04
CA LYS A 280 2.64 -36.50 -37.30
C LYS A 280 3.90 -35.66 -37.11
N ASP A 281 4.46 -35.20 -38.21
CA ASP A 281 5.62 -34.30 -38.27
C ASP A 281 5.58 -33.12 -37.27
N TYR A 282 4.41 -32.55 -36.95
CA TYR A 282 4.31 -31.39 -36.04
C TYR A 282 3.82 -31.68 -34.61
N ASN A 283 3.37 -32.89 -34.28
CA ASN A 283 2.73 -33.17 -32.98
C ASN A 283 3.29 -34.41 -32.25
N ASN A 284 4.37 -34.98 -32.75
CA ASN A 284 5.03 -36.13 -32.14
C ASN A 284 5.88 -35.73 -30.92
N LEU A 285 6.27 -36.73 -30.13
CA LEU A 285 7.03 -36.56 -28.89
C LEU A 285 8.39 -35.91 -29.15
N ALA A 286 9.08 -36.27 -30.22
CA ALA A 286 10.39 -35.71 -30.54
C ALA A 286 10.33 -34.21 -30.89
N VAL A 287 9.27 -33.77 -31.57
CA VAL A 287 9.11 -32.36 -31.96
C VAL A 287 8.62 -31.50 -30.80
N LEU A 288 7.71 -32.02 -29.97
CA LEU A 288 7.14 -31.26 -28.86
C LEU A 288 7.99 -31.29 -27.58
N TYR A 289 8.79 -32.35 -27.38
CA TYR A 289 9.62 -32.59 -26.18
C TYR A 289 10.99 -33.18 -26.58
N PRO A 290 11.84 -32.44 -27.31
CA PRO A 290 13.13 -32.94 -27.80
C PRO A 290 14.08 -33.40 -26.68
N GLU A 291 13.96 -32.83 -25.49
CA GLU A 291 14.71 -33.25 -24.30
C GLU A 291 14.36 -34.68 -23.86
N LEU A 292 13.12 -35.14 -24.07
CA LEU A 292 12.69 -36.49 -23.72
C LEU A 292 13.16 -37.54 -24.71
N VAL A 293 13.58 -37.14 -25.92
CA VAL A 293 14.22 -38.05 -26.90
C VAL A 293 15.51 -38.61 -26.31
N LYS A 294 16.24 -37.83 -25.50
CA LYS A 294 17.47 -38.27 -24.83
C LYS A 294 17.22 -39.37 -23.80
N GLU A 295 15.99 -39.48 -23.31
CA GLU A 295 15.59 -40.52 -22.38
C GLU A 295 14.93 -41.72 -23.08
N TRP A 296 14.84 -41.72 -24.42
CA TRP A 296 14.22 -42.81 -25.16
C TRP A 296 15.15 -44.02 -25.26
N HIS A 297 14.67 -45.20 -24.90
CA HIS A 297 15.46 -46.42 -25.04
C HIS A 297 15.34 -46.98 -26.47
N HIS A 298 16.32 -46.69 -27.33
CA HIS A 298 16.27 -47.08 -28.74
C HIS A 298 16.18 -48.60 -28.96
N GLU A 299 16.98 -49.40 -28.27
CA GLU A 299 17.02 -50.85 -28.48
C GLU A 299 15.72 -51.55 -28.02
N LYS A 300 15.24 -51.26 -26.80
CA LYS A 300 14.04 -51.90 -26.24
C LYS A 300 12.72 -51.42 -26.84
N ASN A 301 12.71 -50.27 -27.51
CA ASN A 301 11.53 -49.81 -28.25
C ASN A 301 11.52 -50.28 -29.70
N SER A 302 12.63 -50.86 -30.20
CA SER A 302 12.76 -51.46 -31.54
C SER A 302 12.11 -50.60 -32.62
N ASP A 303 10.91 -50.96 -33.02
CA ASP A 303 10.17 -50.44 -34.18
C ASP A 303 9.45 -49.10 -33.89
N LEU A 304 9.53 -48.61 -32.65
CA LEU A 304 8.90 -47.37 -32.20
C LEU A 304 9.94 -46.29 -31.91
N THR A 305 9.85 -45.19 -32.64
CA THR A 305 10.63 -43.97 -32.37
C THR A 305 9.79 -42.92 -31.63
N ALA A 306 10.48 -41.92 -31.07
CA ALA A 306 9.83 -40.75 -30.50
C ALA A 306 9.06 -39.90 -31.55
N PHE A 307 9.25 -40.14 -32.86
CA PHE A 307 8.45 -39.53 -33.92
C PHE A 307 7.11 -40.24 -34.16
N ASP A 308 6.96 -41.48 -33.69
CA ASP A 308 5.79 -42.33 -33.95
C ASP A 308 4.73 -42.26 -32.84
N VAL A 309 5.02 -41.52 -31.78
CA VAL A 309 4.13 -41.34 -30.63
C VAL A 309 3.89 -39.87 -30.33
N ILE A 310 2.70 -39.55 -29.86
CA ILE A 310 2.39 -38.23 -29.32
C ILE A 310 2.66 -38.20 -27.81
N PRO A 311 2.94 -37.04 -27.20
CA PRO A 311 3.17 -36.89 -25.76
C PRO A 311 2.02 -37.42 -24.89
N GLY A 312 0.77 -37.31 -25.36
CA GLY A 312 -0.41 -37.81 -24.66
C GLY A 312 -0.68 -39.32 -24.84
N SER A 313 0.21 -40.05 -25.52
CA SER A 313 -0.01 -41.45 -25.88
C SER A 313 -0.09 -42.38 -24.66
N HIS A 314 -0.99 -43.35 -24.73
CA HIS A 314 -1.10 -44.45 -23.77
C HIS A 314 -0.24 -45.66 -24.16
N LYS A 315 0.61 -45.55 -25.19
CA LYS A 315 1.61 -46.58 -25.48
C LYS A 315 2.62 -46.66 -24.33
N LYS A 316 2.93 -47.86 -23.89
CA LYS A 316 4.06 -48.14 -23.00
C LYS A 316 5.34 -48.24 -23.83
N VAL A 317 6.38 -47.58 -23.37
CA VAL A 317 7.70 -47.57 -23.99
C VAL A 317 8.76 -47.61 -22.91
N TRP A 318 9.95 -48.06 -23.29
CA TRP A 318 11.13 -48.09 -22.46
C TRP A 318 11.86 -46.75 -22.50
N TRP A 319 12.28 -46.31 -21.32
CA TRP A 319 13.07 -45.11 -21.10
C TRP A 319 14.39 -45.47 -20.45
N ILE A 320 15.41 -44.64 -20.66
CA ILE A 320 16.72 -44.74 -20.03
C ILE A 320 17.13 -43.36 -19.51
N CYS A 321 17.63 -43.28 -18.27
CA CYS A 321 18.03 -42.01 -17.67
C CYS A 321 19.55 -41.83 -17.76
N SER A 322 20.03 -40.63 -17.42
CA SER A 322 21.47 -40.32 -17.37
C SER A 322 22.29 -41.18 -16.39
N ASN A 323 21.62 -41.83 -15.43
CA ASN A 323 22.25 -42.79 -14.50
C ASN A 323 22.12 -44.25 -14.99
N SER A 324 21.80 -44.46 -16.26
CA SER A 324 21.64 -45.77 -16.92
C SER A 324 20.56 -46.69 -16.33
N HIS A 325 19.68 -46.19 -15.46
CA HIS A 325 18.50 -46.94 -15.07
C HIS A 325 17.49 -46.93 -16.20
N GLU A 326 16.93 -48.10 -16.50
CA GLU A 326 15.93 -48.31 -17.53
C GLU A 326 14.57 -48.56 -16.88
N TRP A 327 13.50 -48.02 -17.46
CA TRP A 327 12.14 -48.27 -16.95
C TRP A 327 11.10 -48.23 -18.06
N GLU A 328 10.05 -49.05 -17.91
CA GLU A 328 8.88 -49.00 -18.78
C GLU A 328 7.84 -48.03 -18.20
N ALA A 329 7.31 -47.13 -19.03
CA ALA A 329 6.21 -46.25 -18.65
C ALA A 329 5.35 -45.85 -19.85
N LEU A 330 4.11 -45.43 -19.57
CA LEU A 330 3.26 -44.78 -20.57
C LEU A 330 3.92 -43.47 -21.04
N VAL A 331 3.88 -43.18 -22.35
CA VAL A 331 4.40 -41.91 -22.88
C VAL A 331 3.79 -40.70 -22.15
N LYS A 332 2.46 -40.69 -21.97
CA LYS A 332 1.75 -39.66 -21.18
C LYS A 332 2.23 -39.54 -19.73
N SER A 333 2.67 -40.64 -19.12
CA SER A 333 3.16 -40.62 -17.73
C SER A 333 4.49 -39.87 -17.62
N ARG A 334 5.39 -40.04 -18.60
CA ARG A 334 6.66 -39.32 -18.63
C ARG A 334 6.48 -37.90 -19.15
N ALA A 335 5.88 -37.74 -20.32
CA ALA A 335 5.84 -36.48 -21.06
C ALA A 335 4.84 -35.45 -20.51
N ILE A 336 3.66 -35.89 -20.05
CA ILE A 336 2.61 -34.98 -19.56
C ILE A 336 2.59 -34.90 -18.03
N ARG A 337 2.79 -36.03 -17.34
CA ARG A 337 2.74 -36.08 -15.87
C ARG A 337 4.11 -35.90 -15.19
N GLY A 338 5.20 -35.87 -15.96
CA GLY A 338 6.55 -35.61 -15.44
C GLY A 338 7.14 -36.74 -14.59
N HIS A 339 6.53 -37.92 -14.55
CA HIS A 339 7.05 -39.04 -13.76
C HIS A 339 8.33 -39.60 -14.42
N GLY A 340 9.47 -39.38 -13.78
CA GLY A 340 10.77 -39.87 -14.25
C GLY A 340 11.20 -41.20 -13.64
N CYS A 341 12.50 -41.51 -13.77
CA CYS A 341 13.11 -42.70 -13.22
C CYS A 341 12.84 -42.83 -11.71
N ARG A 342 12.15 -43.93 -11.33
CA ARG A 342 11.80 -44.22 -9.93
C ARG A 342 13.04 -44.45 -9.06
N GLU A 343 14.07 -45.08 -9.60
CA GLU A 343 15.32 -45.32 -8.86
C GLU A 343 16.03 -44.02 -8.51
N CYS A 344 16.13 -43.08 -9.47
CA CYS A 344 16.66 -41.74 -9.22
C CYS A 344 15.83 -40.99 -8.17
N TYR A 345 14.50 -41.09 -8.25
CA TYR A 345 13.59 -40.48 -7.28
C TYR A 345 13.78 -41.03 -5.86
N HIS A 346 13.94 -42.36 -5.71
CA HIS A 346 14.17 -43.00 -4.41
C HIS A 346 15.59 -42.76 -3.86
N LYS A 347 16.62 -42.75 -4.71
CA LYS A 347 18.01 -42.39 -4.32
C LYS A 347 18.11 -40.92 -3.91
N GLY A 348 17.35 -40.02 -4.56
CA GLY A 348 17.23 -38.61 -4.15
C GLY A 348 16.56 -38.41 -2.79
N ARG A 349 15.56 -39.25 -2.44
CA ARG A 349 14.95 -39.26 -1.10
C ARG A 349 15.87 -39.81 -0.01
N LYS A 350 16.74 -40.78 -0.33
CA LYS A 350 17.72 -41.32 0.64
C LYS A 350 18.84 -40.33 0.99
N LYS A 351 19.15 -39.35 0.15
CA LYS A 351 20.03 -38.22 0.52
C LYS A 351 19.42 -37.25 1.54
N TYR A 352 18.11 -37.34 1.80
CA TYR A 352 17.36 -36.44 2.69
C TYR A 352 16.63 -37.17 3.83
N LYS A 353 17.00 -38.43 4.11
CA LYS A 353 16.52 -39.14 5.29
C LYS A 353 17.67 -39.89 5.94
N ASP A 354 18.26 -39.25 6.95
CA ASP A 354 18.33 -39.87 8.28
C ASP A 354 18.56 -38.83 9.40
N PRO A 355 18.20 -39.17 10.66
CA PRO A 355 17.55 -38.26 11.60
C PRO A 355 18.44 -37.85 12.77
N ILE A 356 18.30 -36.63 13.26
CA ILE A 356 18.78 -36.26 14.60
C ILE A 356 17.61 -36.43 15.58
N LYS A 357 17.68 -37.48 16.40
CA LYS A 357 17.14 -37.45 17.77
C LYS A 357 18.25 -37.89 18.72
N PRO A 358 18.69 -37.05 19.67
CA PRO A 358 19.60 -37.48 20.72
C PRO A 358 18.85 -38.35 21.74
N LYS A 359 19.50 -39.42 22.20
CA LYS A 359 19.12 -40.16 23.40
C LYS A 359 19.67 -39.41 24.62
N SER A 360 18.81 -39.10 25.57
CA SER A 360 19.18 -38.71 26.94
C SER A 360 19.70 -39.92 27.71
N PRO A 361 20.60 -39.69 28.67
CA PRO A 361 20.47 -40.19 30.03
C PRO A 361 19.54 -39.26 30.83
#